data_AF-A0A4R5QI09-F1
#
_entry.id   AF-A0A4R5QI09-F1
#
_cell.length_a   1.000
_cell.length_b   1.000
_cell.length_c   1.000
_cell.angle_alpha   90.00
_cell.angle_beta   90.00
_cell.angle_gamma   90.00
#
_symmetry.space_group_name_H-M   'P 1'
#
loop_
_entity.id
_entity.type
_entity.pdbx_description
1 polymer ?
#
loop_
_entity_poly.entity_id
_entity_poly.type
_entity_poly.pdbx_seq_one_letter_code
_entity_poly.pdbx_strand_id
1 'polypeptide(L)'
;MRRRDLIAGAALLAAGRPALGQPEPWNAGGVLHILPTVSHDRALLKVSLRDPLHQLPVLHLDGIRVPGERQDLVGTCWTFDAEGLQPAWDYRLTLVDADDKPLCDPWTLSTFPSPGDQPRRLRVLFYTCAGGNDLLGRQLPMALRTRLLDRALSFAPDVLVANGDHVYWDLRSRAKGAYGEHPRAIAEVGQFAREGAVLDGGHNEAVLKRAVAPQIVPLYGTRCRSVPTFFLQDDHDYFDNDEADDRLVTFPPDPFMRAASRATQRLYYPEFLPDAARPLGLGGTRVDGVSQNFGTLRYGRLLEVLLYDCRRWMALHGPTGAFVPQTTEDWLLRRIQQGETAHLINAPSTPPGWSAGKWGEWYGDVEAEGRLTTARAKPYWQPGWRAQHDRLLAAASARRDRIPLFISGDLHASGETRIARSGAHDLSANPVVSVLSGTLGTAGAGWASAFRGMVPQAPGGLVVDETFPAREENGFTIVDVTPEDMTLRYFTWRHAAPEAIDTLEPFRTTKLARA
;
A
#
# COMPACT_ATOMS: atom_id res chain seq x y z
N MET A 1 -13.28 -29.37 -81.85
CA MET A 1 -11.96 -28.90 -81.38
C MET A 1 -11.61 -29.69 -80.13
N ARG A 2 -10.34 -30.09 -79.94
CA ARG A 2 -9.88 -31.20 -79.06
C ARG A 2 -9.68 -30.84 -77.57
N ARG A 3 -9.74 -31.89 -76.71
CA ARG A 3 -9.17 -32.12 -75.35
C ARG A 3 -9.87 -31.41 -74.16
N ARG A 4 -10.57 -32.14 -73.26
CA ARG A 4 -10.08 -32.85 -72.02
C ARG A 4 -9.68 -31.85 -70.92
N ASP A 5 -10.22 -31.80 -69.70
CA ASP A 5 -10.33 -32.88 -68.70
C ASP A 5 -11.18 -32.51 -67.44
N LEU A 6 -11.65 -33.57 -66.76
CA LEU A 6 -11.77 -33.81 -65.30
C LEU A 6 -12.61 -32.91 -64.37
N ILE A 7 -13.73 -33.46 -63.85
CA ILE A 7 -14.07 -33.39 -62.41
C ILE A 7 -14.66 -34.74 -61.97
N ALA A 8 -13.94 -35.45 -61.09
CA ALA A 8 -14.47 -36.53 -60.25
C ALA A 8 -13.83 -36.46 -58.85
N GLY A 9 -14.71 -36.45 -57.85
CA GLY A 9 -14.61 -36.65 -56.39
C GLY A 9 -13.27 -36.75 -55.65
N ALA A 10 -13.23 -36.15 -54.45
CA ALA A 10 -12.83 -36.82 -53.21
C ALA A 10 -13.13 -35.96 -51.97
N ALA A 11 -13.45 -36.65 -50.88
CA ALA A 11 -13.74 -36.13 -49.54
C ALA A 11 -12.58 -35.31 -48.94
N LEU A 12 -12.91 -34.30 -48.13
CA LEU A 12 -11.96 -33.61 -47.26
C LEU A 12 -12.34 -33.80 -45.79
N LEU A 13 -11.37 -34.34 -45.06
CA LEU A 13 -11.29 -34.54 -43.63
C LEU A 13 -11.52 -33.23 -42.86
N ALA A 14 -12.39 -33.30 -41.86
CA ALA A 14 -12.45 -32.30 -40.80
C ALA A 14 -11.20 -32.43 -39.91
N ALA A 15 -10.20 -31.60 -40.14
CA ALA A 15 -9.10 -31.42 -39.22
C ALA A 15 -9.59 -30.63 -38.00
N GLY A 16 -9.54 -31.27 -36.83
CA GLY A 16 -9.81 -30.62 -35.55
C GLY A 16 -8.85 -29.45 -35.33
N ARG A 17 -9.41 -28.31 -34.89
CA ARG A 17 -8.61 -27.22 -34.32
C ARG A 17 -7.91 -27.76 -33.06
N PRO A 18 -6.59 -27.52 -32.87
CA PRO A 18 -5.96 -27.84 -31.61
C PRO A 18 -6.64 -27.02 -30.51
N ALA A 19 -6.96 -27.66 -29.40
CA ALA A 19 -7.27 -26.95 -28.18
C ALA A 19 -6.11 -26.01 -27.87
N LEU A 20 -6.38 -24.71 -27.77
CA LEU A 20 -5.43 -23.77 -27.19
C LEU A 20 -5.19 -24.26 -25.76
N GLY A 21 -4.03 -24.87 -25.53
CA GLY A 21 -3.56 -25.18 -24.19
C GLY A 21 -3.59 -23.90 -23.35
N GLN A 22 -3.90 -24.03 -22.06
CA GLN A 22 -3.74 -22.91 -21.15
C GLN A 22 -2.30 -22.39 -21.27
N PRO A 23 -2.07 -21.06 -21.29
CA PRO A 23 -0.71 -20.53 -21.29
C PRO A 23 0.05 -21.14 -20.11
N GLU A 24 1.24 -21.66 -20.37
CA GLU A 24 2.12 -22.19 -19.33
C GLU A 24 2.31 -21.12 -18.24
N PRO A 25 2.23 -21.50 -16.96
CA PRO A 25 2.41 -20.56 -15.87
C PRO A 25 3.83 -19.97 -15.91
N TRP A 26 3.93 -18.66 -15.74
CA TRP A 26 5.21 -17.93 -15.70
C TRP A 26 6.17 -18.55 -14.68
N ASN A 27 7.37 -18.93 -15.11
CA ASN A 27 8.36 -19.60 -14.27
C ASN A 27 9.18 -18.59 -13.46
N ALA A 28 9.00 -18.60 -12.14
CA ALA A 28 9.76 -17.75 -11.22
C ALA A 28 11.23 -18.15 -11.05
N GLY A 29 11.61 -19.36 -11.43
CA GLY A 29 12.96 -19.89 -11.20
C GLY A 29 13.38 -19.74 -9.73
N GLY A 30 14.50 -19.06 -9.52
CA GLY A 30 15.03 -18.76 -8.18
C GLY A 30 14.49 -17.47 -7.55
N VAL A 31 13.68 -16.70 -8.27
CA VAL A 31 13.13 -15.42 -7.81
C VAL A 31 11.97 -15.66 -6.85
N LEU A 32 12.06 -15.06 -5.67
CA LEU A 32 11.06 -15.18 -4.61
C LEU A 32 10.03 -14.06 -4.66
N HIS A 33 10.45 -12.83 -4.94
CA HIS A 33 9.52 -11.73 -5.18
C HIS A 33 10.03 -10.72 -6.22
N ILE A 34 9.11 -10.03 -6.88
CA ILE A 34 9.37 -8.88 -7.75
C ILE A 34 8.29 -7.83 -7.47
N LEU A 35 8.70 -6.66 -6.99
CA LEU A 35 7.81 -5.53 -6.74
C LEU A 35 8.32 -4.28 -7.46
N PRO A 36 7.65 -3.86 -8.56
CA PRO A 36 7.99 -2.64 -9.27
C PRO A 36 7.25 -1.43 -8.71
N THR A 37 7.85 -0.25 -8.83
CA THR A 37 7.16 1.05 -8.89
C THR A 37 7.62 1.78 -10.15
N VAL A 38 6.78 2.66 -10.71
CA VAL A 38 7.09 3.39 -11.94
C VAL A 38 6.63 4.84 -11.87
N SER A 39 7.35 5.70 -12.58
CA SER A 39 6.89 7.01 -13.03
C SER A 39 6.68 6.93 -14.55
N HIS A 40 6.52 8.09 -15.18
CA HIS A 40 6.52 8.20 -16.63
C HIS A 40 7.87 7.88 -17.29
N ASP A 41 8.98 8.00 -16.56
CA ASP A 41 10.34 7.95 -17.11
C ASP A 41 11.32 7.12 -16.27
N ARG A 42 10.82 6.45 -15.23
CA ARG A 42 11.64 5.67 -14.31
C ARG A 42 10.91 4.44 -13.82
N ALA A 43 11.64 3.36 -13.61
CA ALA A 43 11.14 2.14 -12.97
C ALA A 43 12.14 1.67 -11.91
N LEU A 44 11.66 1.44 -10.68
CA LEU A 44 12.44 0.85 -9.61
C LEU A 44 11.83 -0.49 -9.21
N LEU A 45 12.65 -1.54 -9.21
CA LEU A 45 12.22 -2.90 -8.89
C LEU A 45 12.97 -3.41 -7.67
N LYS A 46 12.23 -3.92 -6.68
CA LYS A 46 12.77 -4.76 -5.59
C LYS A 46 12.63 -6.23 -5.96
N VAL A 47 13.71 -6.98 -5.78
CA VAL A 47 13.77 -8.41 -6.07
C VAL A 47 14.45 -9.13 -4.91
N SER A 48 13.90 -10.26 -4.47
CA SER A 48 14.65 -11.23 -3.67
C SER A 48 14.76 -12.58 -4.33
N LEU A 49 15.84 -13.28 -4.00
CA LEU A 49 16.24 -14.56 -4.56
C LEU A 49 16.32 -15.62 -3.47
N ARG A 50 16.10 -16.88 -3.86
CA ARG A 50 16.24 -18.03 -2.98
C ARG A 50 17.69 -18.24 -2.58
N ASP A 51 18.57 -18.20 -3.58
CA ASP A 51 20.00 -18.42 -3.43
C ASP A 51 20.73 -17.08 -3.57
N PRO A 52 21.79 -16.84 -2.77
CA PRO A 52 22.54 -15.60 -2.85
C PRO A 52 23.33 -15.50 -4.16
N LEU A 53 23.42 -14.29 -4.70
CA LEU A 53 24.33 -13.98 -5.79
C LEU A 53 25.54 -13.22 -5.27
N HIS A 54 26.74 -13.68 -5.65
CA HIS A 54 28.01 -13.05 -5.31
C HIS A 54 28.49 -12.07 -6.39
N GLN A 55 27.93 -12.19 -7.60
CA GLN A 55 28.18 -11.28 -8.72
C GLN A 55 26.90 -10.50 -9.04
N LEU A 56 27.04 -9.38 -9.74
CA LEU A 56 25.94 -8.45 -10.01
C LEU A 56 24.96 -9.08 -11.00
N PRO A 57 23.68 -9.32 -10.62
CA PRO A 57 22.65 -9.62 -11.59
C PRO A 57 22.33 -8.39 -12.43
N VAL A 58 21.68 -8.61 -13.57
CA VAL A 58 21.35 -7.56 -14.53
C VAL A 58 19.89 -7.68 -14.93
N LEU A 59 19.18 -6.56 -14.87
CA LEU A 59 17.86 -6.40 -15.45
C LEU A 59 18.00 -5.76 -16.83
N HIS A 60 17.38 -6.35 -17.84
CA HIS A 60 17.24 -5.73 -19.16
C HIS A 60 15.81 -5.23 -19.34
N LEU A 61 15.64 -4.00 -19.83
CA LEU A 61 14.36 -3.41 -20.26
C LEU A 61 14.48 -3.09 -21.76
N ASP A 62 13.94 -3.92 -22.65
CA ASP A 62 14.09 -3.77 -24.10
C ASP A 62 15.55 -3.52 -24.55
N GLY A 63 16.51 -4.20 -23.90
CA GLY A 63 17.94 -4.06 -24.18
C GLY A 63 18.67 -2.99 -23.36
N ILE A 64 17.95 -2.11 -22.64
CA ILE A 64 18.55 -1.21 -21.64
C ILE A 64 19.08 -2.05 -20.49
N ARG A 65 20.39 -2.00 -20.25
CA ARG A 65 21.07 -2.78 -19.21
C ARG A 65 21.09 -2.03 -17.89
N VAL A 66 20.47 -2.60 -16.86
CA VAL A 66 20.39 -2.02 -15.51
C VAL A 66 21.06 -2.97 -14.52
N PRO A 67 22.26 -2.64 -14.02
CA PRO A 67 22.93 -3.48 -13.02
C PRO A 67 22.18 -3.45 -11.69
N GLY A 68 22.09 -4.59 -11.03
CA GLY A 68 21.47 -4.68 -9.71
C GLY A 68 22.34 -4.05 -8.62
N GLU A 69 21.71 -3.32 -7.70
CA GLU A 69 22.36 -2.86 -6.46
C GLU A 69 21.94 -3.77 -5.31
N ARG A 70 22.94 -4.37 -4.65
CA ARG A 70 22.73 -5.28 -3.52
C ARG A 70 22.15 -4.55 -2.31
N GLN A 71 21.05 -5.04 -1.76
CA GLN A 71 20.30 -4.40 -0.67
C GLN A 71 20.54 -5.04 0.70
N ASP A 72 21.05 -6.27 0.73
CA ASP A 72 21.45 -7.01 1.92
C ASP A 72 22.95 -7.35 1.88
N LEU A 73 23.53 -7.87 2.96
CA LEU A 73 24.94 -8.27 2.95
C LEU A 73 25.17 -9.69 2.42
N VAL A 74 24.12 -10.52 2.41
CA VAL A 74 24.18 -11.91 1.95
C VAL A 74 24.04 -12.05 0.42
N GLY A 75 23.47 -11.08 -0.28
CA GLY A 75 23.28 -11.11 -1.75
C GLY A 75 21.97 -11.76 -2.19
N THR A 76 20.97 -11.79 -1.33
CA THR A 76 19.63 -12.34 -1.63
C THR A 76 18.62 -11.26 -2.03
N CYS A 77 18.89 -9.98 -1.77
CA CYS A 77 17.97 -8.88 -2.07
C CYS A 77 18.66 -7.84 -2.95
N TRP A 78 17.99 -7.41 -4.01
CA TRP A 78 18.52 -6.54 -5.05
C TRP A 78 17.49 -5.47 -5.43
N THR A 79 17.97 -4.28 -5.78
CA THR A 79 17.17 -3.24 -6.40
C THR A 79 17.70 -2.93 -7.79
N PHE A 80 16.82 -2.62 -8.71
CA PHE A 80 17.16 -2.19 -10.07
C PHE A 80 16.46 -0.86 -10.32
N ASP A 81 17.21 0.15 -10.76
CA ASP A 81 16.71 1.50 -10.94
C ASP A 81 17.00 1.97 -12.36
N ALA A 82 15.95 1.98 -13.18
CA ALA A 82 16.00 2.31 -14.60
C ALA A 82 15.46 3.72 -14.80
N GLU A 83 16.31 4.65 -15.22
CA GLU A 83 15.96 6.06 -15.47
C GLU A 83 15.92 6.38 -16.97
N GLY A 84 15.29 7.49 -17.35
CA GLY A 84 15.24 7.96 -18.74
C GLY A 84 14.39 7.08 -19.67
N LEU A 85 13.41 6.39 -19.11
CA LEU A 85 12.46 5.57 -19.85
C LEU A 85 11.48 6.43 -20.64
N GLN A 86 10.88 5.84 -21.68
CA GLN A 86 9.82 6.46 -22.45
C GLN A 86 8.50 6.38 -21.68
N PRO A 87 7.71 7.46 -21.63
CA PRO A 87 6.36 7.44 -21.08
C PRO A 87 5.40 6.55 -21.87
N ALA A 88 4.43 5.97 -21.17
CA ALA A 88 3.40 5.09 -21.72
C ALA A 88 3.96 3.99 -22.64
N TRP A 89 5.07 3.37 -22.21
CA TRP A 89 5.75 2.33 -22.97
C TRP A 89 5.74 0.99 -22.25
N ASP A 90 5.47 -0.08 -23.00
CA ASP A 90 5.49 -1.45 -22.52
C ASP A 90 6.89 -2.03 -22.71
N TYR A 91 7.67 -2.11 -21.62
CA TYR A 91 8.99 -2.71 -21.64
C TYR A 91 8.92 -4.22 -21.45
N ARG A 92 9.66 -4.99 -22.25
CA ARG A 92 9.94 -6.40 -21.97
C ARG A 92 11.15 -6.51 -21.05
N LEU A 93 10.95 -7.16 -19.91
CA LEU A 93 11.94 -7.34 -18.86
C LEU A 93 12.53 -8.74 -18.89
N THR A 94 13.86 -8.85 -18.75
CA THR A 94 14.56 -10.11 -18.44
C THR A 94 15.56 -9.89 -17.32
N LEU A 95 15.55 -10.78 -16.34
CA LEU A 95 16.51 -10.78 -15.23
C LEU A 95 17.49 -11.93 -15.40
N VAL A 96 18.78 -11.62 -15.44
CA VAL A 96 19.87 -12.60 -15.64
C VAL A 96 20.90 -12.51 -14.53
N ASP A 97 21.61 -13.61 -14.29
CA ASP A 97 22.83 -13.60 -13.49
C ASP A 97 24.04 -13.04 -14.28
N ALA A 98 25.23 -13.13 -13.70
CA ALA A 98 26.44 -12.60 -14.31
C ALA A 98 26.96 -13.42 -15.51
N ASP A 99 26.45 -14.63 -15.71
CA ASP A 99 26.76 -15.51 -16.86
C ASP A 99 25.67 -15.42 -17.94
N ASP A 100 24.84 -14.36 -17.91
CA ASP A 100 23.69 -14.12 -18.79
C ASP A 100 22.62 -15.23 -18.75
N LYS A 101 22.59 -16.03 -17.68
CA LYS A 101 21.56 -17.07 -17.51
C LYS A 101 20.29 -16.45 -16.92
N PRO A 102 19.11 -16.71 -17.51
CA PRO A 102 17.84 -16.24 -16.96
C PRO A 102 17.59 -16.76 -15.54
N LEU A 103 17.22 -15.86 -14.63
CA LEU A 103 16.82 -16.19 -13.25
C LEU A 103 15.33 -16.54 -13.15
N CYS A 104 14.52 -16.06 -14.09
CA CYS A 104 13.10 -16.30 -14.25
C CYS A 104 12.66 -16.06 -15.71
N ASP A 105 11.41 -16.35 -16.03
CA ASP A 105 10.83 -16.03 -17.33
C ASP A 105 10.72 -14.50 -17.55
N PRO A 106 10.78 -14.02 -18.80
CA PRO A 106 10.54 -12.61 -19.10
C PRO A 106 9.12 -12.18 -18.73
N TRP A 107 8.94 -10.88 -18.46
CA TRP A 107 7.62 -10.29 -18.23
C TRP A 107 7.55 -8.87 -18.83
N THR A 108 6.39 -8.22 -18.75
CA THR A 108 6.20 -6.85 -19.23
C THR A 108 5.92 -5.91 -18.07
N LEU A 109 6.44 -4.69 -18.14
CA LEU A 109 6.13 -3.60 -17.21
C LEU A 109 5.95 -2.30 -17.99
N SER A 110 4.86 -1.59 -17.73
CA SER A 110 4.53 -0.34 -18.41
C SER A 110 4.91 0.87 -17.56
N THR A 111 5.54 1.87 -18.16
CA THR A 111 5.70 3.20 -17.55
C THR A 111 4.39 4.00 -17.61
N PHE A 112 4.24 4.98 -16.74
CA PHE A 112 3.06 5.84 -16.75
C PHE A 112 3.07 6.85 -17.91
N PRO A 113 1.92 7.43 -18.27
CA PRO A 113 1.85 8.55 -19.20
C PRO A 113 2.63 9.75 -18.72
N SER A 114 3.13 10.56 -19.65
CA SER A 114 3.86 11.79 -19.35
C SER A 114 2.96 12.74 -18.54
N PRO A 115 3.49 13.55 -17.60
CA PRO A 115 2.70 14.52 -16.83
C PRO A 115 1.86 15.49 -17.68
N GLY A 116 2.24 15.69 -18.95
CA GLY A 116 1.49 16.49 -19.93
C GLY A 116 0.31 15.78 -20.60
N ASP A 117 0.28 14.44 -20.59
CA ASP A 117 -0.70 13.63 -21.30
C ASP A 117 -2.09 13.70 -20.65
N GLN A 118 -3.12 13.35 -21.41
CA GLN A 118 -4.51 13.30 -20.92
C GLN A 118 -5.09 11.88 -21.07
N PRO A 119 -4.68 10.93 -20.20
CA PRO A 119 -5.22 9.58 -20.23
C PRO A 119 -6.73 9.60 -20.00
N ARG A 120 -7.43 8.68 -20.67
CA ARG A 120 -8.90 8.58 -20.58
C ARG A 120 -9.39 7.67 -19.45
N ARG A 121 -8.52 6.82 -18.94
CA ARG A 121 -8.86 5.89 -17.85
C ARG A 121 -7.64 5.53 -17.03
N LEU A 122 -7.89 5.15 -15.78
CA LEU A 122 -6.95 4.49 -14.89
C LEU A 122 -7.75 3.62 -13.91
N ARG A 123 -7.27 2.42 -13.59
CA ARG A 123 -7.80 1.59 -12.51
C ARG A 123 -6.76 1.45 -11.41
N VAL A 124 -7.13 1.88 -10.20
CA VAL A 124 -6.29 1.79 -9.00
C VAL A 124 -6.86 0.77 -8.03
N LEU A 125 -6.03 -0.12 -7.52
CA LEU A 125 -6.36 -1.01 -6.39
C LEU A 125 -5.85 -0.39 -5.09
N PHE A 126 -6.70 -0.26 -4.08
CA PHE A 126 -6.34 0.14 -2.72
C PHE A 126 -6.68 -0.96 -1.71
N TYR A 127 -5.77 -1.20 -0.76
CA TYR A 127 -6.01 -1.99 0.45
C TYR A 127 -4.99 -1.61 1.55
N THR A 128 -5.21 -2.11 2.76
CA THR A 128 -4.31 -1.95 3.93
C THR A 128 -4.14 -3.28 4.69
N CYS A 129 -3.34 -3.29 5.76
CA CYS A 129 -3.31 -4.33 6.79
C CYS A 129 -3.20 -5.74 6.20
N ALA A 130 -2.24 -5.94 5.30
CA ALA A 130 -2.02 -7.20 4.59
C ALA A 130 -0.98 -8.10 5.24
N GLY A 131 -0.19 -7.54 6.16
CA GLY A 131 0.81 -8.26 6.93
C GLY A 131 0.23 -9.33 7.85
N GLY A 132 1.13 -9.97 8.59
CA GLY A 132 0.80 -11.03 9.54
C GLY A 132 1.72 -12.21 9.37
N ASN A 133 2.39 -12.63 10.45
CA ASN A 133 3.22 -13.82 10.44
C ASN A 133 2.38 -15.04 10.89
N ASP A 134 2.20 -16.01 9.99
CA ASP A 134 1.41 -17.22 10.23
C ASP A 134 1.94 -18.03 11.43
N LEU A 135 3.19 -17.82 11.84
CA LEU A 135 3.77 -18.40 13.06
C LEU A 135 2.85 -18.23 14.28
N LEU A 136 2.27 -17.04 14.45
CA LEU A 136 1.46 -16.72 15.62
C LEU A 136 -0.04 -16.93 15.39
N GLY A 137 -0.48 -17.14 14.15
CA GLY A 137 -1.89 -17.34 13.80
C GLY A 137 -2.82 -16.20 14.21
N ARG A 138 -2.30 -14.96 14.30
CA ARG A 138 -3.04 -13.77 14.77
C ARG A 138 -3.72 -13.00 13.64
N GLN A 139 -3.25 -13.16 12.41
CA GLN A 139 -3.80 -12.57 11.20
C GLN A 139 -4.47 -13.65 10.34
N LEU A 140 -5.20 -13.22 9.32
CA LEU A 140 -5.80 -14.13 8.36
C LEU A 140 -4.70 -15.02 7.75
N PRO A 141 -4.88 -16.35 7.63
CA PRO A 141 -3.87 -17.23 7.05
C PRO A 141 -3.34 -16.75 5.69
N MET A 142 -2.04 -16.91 5.44
CA MET A 142 -1.39 -16.44 4.22
C MET A 142 -2.12 -16.89 2.95
N ALA A 143 -2.58 -18.14 2.90
CA ALA A 143 -3.31 -18.69 1.76
C ALA A 143 -4.60 -17.91 1.41
N LEU A 144 -5.30 -17.37 2.40
CA LEU A 144 -6.51 -16.57 2.17
C LEU A 144 -6.16 -15.14 1.76
N ARG A 145 -5.11 -14.56 2.35
CA ARG A 145 -4.58 -13.24 1.95
C ARG A 145 -4.13 -13.24 0.50
N THR A 146 -3.42 -14.29 0.07
CA THR A 146 -3.01 -14.44 -1.33
C THR A 146 -4.22 -14.57 -2.25
N ARG A 147 -5.25 -15.34 -1.88
CA ARG A 147 -6.47 -15.45 -2.70
C ARG A 147 -7.20 -14.12 -2.83
N LEU A 148 -7.28 -13.33 -1.75
CA LEU A 148 -7.87 -11.99 -1.80
C LEU A 148 -7.09 -11.07 -2.74
N LEU A 149 -5.75 -11.08 -2.67
CA LEU A 149 -4.91 -10.31 -3.59
C LEU A 149 -5.04 -10.81 -5.03
N ASP A 150 -5.05 -12.12 -5.27
CA ASP A 150 -5.26 -12.71 -6.59
C ASP A 150 -6.63 -12.30 -7.17
N ARG A 151 -7.68 -12.29 -6.32
CA ARG A 151 -8.99 -11.77 -6.72
C ARG A 151 -8.93 -10.29 -7.06
N ALA A 152 -8.26 -9.46 -6.26
CA ALA A 152 -8.09 -8.04 -6.53
C ALA A 152 -7.35 -7.79 -7.87
N LEU A 153 -6.29 -8.54 -8.12
CA LEU A 153 -5.51 -8.49 -9.36
C LEU A 153 -6.28 -9.04 -10.57
N SER A 154 -7.26 -9.93 -10.38
CA SER A 154 -8.13 -10.40 -11.46
C SER A 154 -8.96 -9.30 -12.11
N PHE A 155 -9.13 -8.15 -11.44
CA PHE A 155 -9.73 -6.95 -12.02
C PHE A 155 -8.77 -6.12 -12.86
N ALA A 156 -7.55 -6.60 -13.11
CA ALA A 156 -6.52 -5.94 -13.93
C ALA A 156 -6.32 -4.45 -13.56
N PRO A 157 -5.95 -4.12 -12.31
CA PRO A 157 -5.58 -2.76 -11.97
C PRO A 157 -4.33 -2.34 -12.73
N ASP A 158 -4.29 -1.08 -13.17
CA ASP A 158 -3.10 -0.48 -13.79
C ASP A 158 -2.03 -0.16 -12.73
N VAL A 159 -2.45 0.04 -11.48
CA VAL A 159 -1.58 0.38 -10.34
C VAL A 159 -2.22 -0.04 -9.03
N LEU A 160 -1.38 -0.41 -8.06
CA LEU A 160 -1.74 -0.83 -6.72
C LEU A 160 -1.17 0.15 -5.69
N VAL A 161 -1.98 0.49 -4.68
CA VAL A 161 -1.59 1.24 -3.48
C VAL A 161 -1.85 0.37 -2.25
N ALA A 162 -0.77 -0.05 -1.59
CA ALA A 162 -0.78 -0.78 -0.34
C ALA A 162 -0.56 0.23 0.79
N ASN A 163 -1.60 0.51 1.57
CA ASN A 163 -1.63 1.61 2.52
C ASN A 163 -1.40 1.11 3.95
N GLY A 164 -0.16 0.82 4.34
CA GLY A 164 0.19 0.50 5.72
C GLY A 164 0.09 -0.97 6.09
N ASP A 165 0.75 -1.31 7.20
CA ASP A 165 0.67 -2.58 7.92
C ASP A 165 1.01 -3.79 7.04
N HIS A 166 2.19 -3.72 6.43
CA HIS A 166 2.72 -4.82 5.62
C HIS A 166 3.39 -5.89 6.48
N VAL A 167 3.75 -5.55 7.71
CA VAL A 167 4.40 -6.42 8.69
C VAL A 167 3.70 -6.26 10.04
N TYR A 168 3.38 -7.35 10.71
CA TYR A 168 3.00 -7.37 12.13
C TYR A 168 4.05 -8.14 12.90
N TRP A 169 4.91 -7.42 13.61
CA TRP A 169 6.00 -8.00 14.40
C TRP A 169 6.40 -7.11 15.58
N ASP A 170 5.39 -6.63 16.32
CA ASP A 170 5.60 -5.64 17.37
C ASP A 170 6.62 -6.11 18.42
N LEU A 171 7.55 -5.22 18.80
CA LEU A 171 8.60 -5.49 19.79
C LEU A 171 8.33 -4.78 21.12
N ARG A 172 7.50 -3.73 21.13
CA ARG A 172 7.05 -3.05 22.34
C ARG A 172 5.53 -3.03 22.36
N SER A 173 4.96 -3.45 23.47
CA SER A 173 3.51 -3.35 23.73
C SER A 173 3.25 -3.34 25.22
N ARG A 174 2.13 -2.77 25.62
CA ARG A 174 1.53 -2.91 26.96
C ARG A 174 1.18 -4.36 27.25
N ALA A 175 0.81 -5.13 26.23
CA ALA A 175 0.50 -6.55 26.36
C ALA A 175 1.81 -7.37 26.42
N LYS A 176 2.01 -8.10 27.51
CA LYS A 176 3.18 -9.00 27.65
C LYS A 176 3.17 -10.06 26.55
N GLY A 177 4.31 -10.23 25.87
CA GLY A 177 4.49 -11.26 24.85
C GLY A 177 3.67 -11.03 23.57
N ALA A 178 3.41 -9.77 23.22
CA ALA A 178 2.86 -9.43 21.92
C ALA A 178 3.88 -9.75 20.80
N TYR A 179 3.37 -10.30 19.70
CA TYR A 179 4.11 -10.54 18.46
C TYR A 179 5.57 -10.99 18.60
N GLY A 180 6.55 -10.13 18.30
CA GLY A 180 7.96 -10.47 18.27
C GLY A 180 8.53 -10.84 19.64
N GLU A 181 7.89 -10.40 20.72
CA GLU A 181 8.24 -10.75 22.10
C GLU A 181 7.50 -11.99 22.63
N HIS A 182 6.68 -12.64 21.79
CA HIS A 182 6.07 -13.91 22.17
C HIS A 182 7.14 -15.01 22.33
N PRO A 183 7.09 -15.88 23.36
CA PRO A 183 8.13 -16.89 23.57
C PRO A 183 8.42 -17.79 22.36
N ARG A 184 7.37 -18.15 21.61
CA ARG A 184 7.51 -18.91 20.36
C ARG A 184 8.18 -18.10 19.24
N ALA A 185 7.88 -16.80 19.13
CA ALA A 185 8.54 -15.93 18.17
C ALA A 185 10.03 -15.82 18.47
N ILE A 186 10.39 -15.61 19.74
CA ILE A 186 11.78 -15.57 20.20
C ILE A 186 12.50 -16.90 19.88
N ALA A 187 11.86 -18.03 20.15
CA ALA A 187 12.46 -19.34 19.91
C ALA A 187 12.69 -19.66 18.42
N GLU A 188 11.75 -19.31 17.55
CA GLU A 188 11.80 -19.67 16.12
C GLU A 188 12.47 -18.61 15.24
N VAL A 189 12.37 -17.32 15.61
CA VAL A 189 12.88 -16.19 14.82
C VAL A 189 14.11 -15.56 15.47
N GLY A 190 14.21 -15.57 16.80
CA GLY A 190 15.25 -14.86 17.56
C GLY A 190 14.85 -13.44 17.97
N GLN A 191 15.70 -12.81 18.77
CA GLN A 191 15.52 -11.44 19.25
C GLN A 191 16.55 -10.51 18.63
N PHE A 192 16.16 -9.26 18.39
CA PHE A 192 17.11 -8.23 17.96
C PHE A 192 18.07 -7.83 19.09
N ALA A 193 19.35 -7.72 18.77
CA ALA A 193 20.32 -7.02 19.59
C ALA A 193 20.26 -5.52 19.25
N ARG A 194 19.50 -4.75 20.04
CA ARG A 194 19.10 -3.36 19.70
C ARG A 194 20.26 -2.37 19.72
N GLU A 195 21.40 -2.74 20.28
CA GLU A 195 22.64 -1.97 20.30
C GLU A 195 23.38 -2.01 18.96
N GLY A 196 23.06 -3.01 18.11
CA GLY A 196 23.70 -3.22 16.80
C GLY A 196 22.94 -2.60 15.63
N ALA A 197 23.58 -2.62 14.45
CA ALA A 197 22.92 -2.29 13.20
C ALA A 197 21.86 -3.37 12.85
N VAL A 198 20.78 -2.97 12.17
CA VAL A 198 19.76 -3.91 11.70
C VAL A 198 20.25 -4.77 10.53
N LEU A 199 20.90 -4.13 9.56
CA LEU A 199 21.55 -4.81 8.43
C LEU A 199 23.04 -4.97 8.75
N ASP A 200 23.35 -5.97 9.58
CA ASP A 200 24.70 -6.30 10.04
C ASP A 200 25.32 -7.48 9.26
N GLY A 201 24.56 -8.10 8.34
CA GLY A 201 24.99 -9.31 7.63
C GLY A 201 25.13 -10.54 8.53
N GLY A 202 24.65 -10.46 9.76
CA GLY A 202 24.77 -11.48 10.78
C GLY A 202 23.43 -11.69 11.48
N HIS A 203 23.42 -11.46 12.79
CA HIS A 203 22.32 -11.85 13.65
C HIS A 203 21.07 -11.01 13.41
N ASN A 204 21.18 -9.68 13.47
CA ASN A 204 20.02 -8.80 13.33
C ASN A 204 19.41 -8.89 11.93
N GLU A 205 20.23 -8.98 10.88
CA GLU A 205 19.73 -9.14 9.51
C GLU A 205 18.96 -10.47 9.36
N ALA A 206 19.47 -11.54 9.96
CA ALA A 206 18.80 -12.84 9.93
C ALA A 206 17.47 -12.84 10.71
N VAL A 207 17.42 -12.17 11.88
CA VAL A 207 16.18 -11.98 12.65
C VAL A 207 15.17 -11.17 11.82
N LEU A 208 15.59 -10.07 11.20
CA LEU A 208 14.72 -9.24 10.34
C LEU A 208 14.11 -10.08 9.22
N LYS A 209 14.93 -10.81 8.46
CA LYS A 209 14.45 -11.63 7.33
C LYS A 209 13.49 -12.72 7.79
N ARG A 210 13.76 -13.40 8.92
CA ARG A 210 12.85 -14.42 9.48
C ARG A 210 11.54 -13.83 10.01
N ALA A 211 11.56 -12.61 10.55
CA ALA A 211 10.36 -11.91 11.00
C ALA A 211 9.49 -11.42 9.83
N VAL A 212 10.13 -10.87 8.80
CA VAL A 212 9.48 -10.06 7.74
C VAL A 212 9.20 -10.86 6.47
N ALA A 213 10.17 -11.62 5.96
CA ALA A 213 10.04 -12.31 4.67
C ALA A 213 8.79 -13.22 4.60
N PRO A 214 8.43 -13.99 5.65
CA PRO A 214 7.23 -14.83 5.61
C PRO A 214 5.91 -14.06 5.47
N GLN A 215 5.90 -12.75 5.71
CA GLN A 215 4.71 -11.90 5.61
C GLN A 215 4.59 -11.25 4.23
N ILE A 216 5.72 -10.94 3.60
CA ILE A 216 5.78 -10.20 2.33
C ILE A 216 5.95 -11.14 1.14
N VAL A 217 6.97 -12.01 1.18
CA VAL A 217 7.39 -12.83 0.04
C VAL A 217 6.27 -13.75 -0.45
N PRO A 218 5.60 -14.57 0.39
CA PRO A 218 4.53 -15.42 -0.11
C PRO A 218 3.25 -14.66 -0.50
N LEU A 219 3.00 -13.49 0.09
CA LEU A 219 1.84 -12.65 -0.24
C LEU A 219 1.98 -12.09 -1.65
N TYR A 220 3.05 -11.35 -1.89
CA TYR A 220 3.27 -10.66 -3.16
C TYR A 220 3.90 -11.56 -4.20
N GLY A 221 4.92 -12.32 -3.81
CA GLY A 221 5.73 -13.15 -4.70
C GLY A 221 6.05 -12.42 -5.99
N THR A 222 5.68 -13.03 -7.11
CA THR A 222 5.79 -12.42 -8.44
C THR A 222 4.42 -12.04 -9.03
N ARG A 223 3.36 -12.02 -8.21
CA ARG A 223 1.99 -11.66 -8.63
C ARG A 223 1.90 -10.24 -9.16
N CYS A 224 2.63 -9.32 -8.54
CA CYS A 224 2.62 -7.90 -8.89
C CYS A 224 3.75 -7.50 -9.85
N ARG A 225 4.49 -8.46 -10.45
CA ARG A 225 5.68 -8.17 -11.28
C ARG A 225 5.42 -7.21 -12.46
N SER A 226 4.17 -7.17 -12.93
CA SER A 226 3.70 -6.35 -14.05
C SER A 226 2.74 -5.23 -13.63
N VAL A 227 2.48 -5.06 -12.33
CA VAL A 227 1.57 -4.03 -11.81
C VAL A 227 2.41 -3.12 -10.91
N PRO A 228 2.63 -1.85 -11.28
CA PRO A 228 3.28 -0.88 -10.39
C PRO A 228 2.60 -0.84 -9.02
N THR A 229 3.43 -0.88 -7.98
CA THR A 229 3.01 -0.96 -6.58
C THR A 229 3.59 0.20 -5.78
N PHE A 230 2.73 0.84 -4.99
CA PHE A 230 3.09 1.96 -4.11
C PHE A 230 2.80 1.53 -2.67
N PHE A 231 3.85 1.44 -1.86
CA PHE A 231 3.76 1.02 -0.46
C PHE A 231 3.85 2.24 0.45
N LEU A 232 2.91 2.35 1.38
CA LEU A 232 2.96 3.31 2.47
C LEU A 232 3.16 2.57 3.78
N GLN A 233 4.00 3.09 4.66
CA GLN A 233 4.20 2.49 5.97
C GLN A 233 3.17 3.02 6.98
N ASP A 234 2.79 2.18 7.94
CA ASP A 234 2.02 2.57 9.12
C ASP A 234 2.67 2.03 10.40
N ASP A 235 1.95 2.00 11.53
CA ASP A 235 2.54 1.76 12.84
C ASP A 235 3.23 0.39 12.92
N HIS A 236 2.57 -0.69 12.50
CA HIS A 236 3.14 -2.02 12.58
C HIS A 236 4.38 -2.22 11.68
N ASP A 237 4.56 -1.41 10.63
CA ASP A 237 5.78 -1.39 9.82
C ASP A 237 7.00 -0.81 10.56
N TYR A 238 6.76 -0.08 11.65
CA TYR A 238 7.77 0.34 12.63
C TYR A 238 7.98 -0.68 13.75
N PHE A 239 7.43 -1.89 13.62
CA PHE A 239 7.55 -2.96 14.60
C PHE A 239 6.95 -2.57 15.96
N ASP A 240 5.93 -1.71 15.99
CA ASP A 240 5.16 -1.38 17.19
C ASP A 240 3.73 -0.97 16.83
N ASN A 241 2.78 -1.32 17.68
CA ASN A 241 1.43 -0.75 17.64
C ASN A 241 1.43 0.68 18.22
N ASP A 242 0.48 1.53 17.80
CA ASP A 242 0.37 2.91 18.29
C ASP A 242 -0.20 3.00 19.72
N GLU A 243 0.69 2.80 20.70
CA GLU A 243 0.37 2.79 22.13
C GLU A 243 1.08 3.92 22.92
N ALA A 244 0.32 4.69 23.72
CA ALA A 244 0.85 5.61 24.76
C ALA A 244 0.09 5.62 26.11
N ASP A 245 0.80 5.30 27.19
CA ASP A 245 0.40 5.47 28.58
C ASP A 245 1.61 5.87 29.45
N ASP A 246 1.42 5.97 30.76
CA ASP A 246 2.49 6.36 31.71
C ASP A 246 3.70 5.39 31.73
N ARG A 247 3.57 4.20 31.12
CA ARG A 247 4.61 3.15 31.10
C ARG A 247 5.31 3.05 29.76
N LEU A 248 4.59 3.27 28.66
CA LEU A 248 5.09 3.09 27.30
C LEU A 248 4.51 4.14 26.37
N VAL A 249 5.38 4.79 25.60
CA VAL A 249 5.02 5.61 24.42
C VAL A 249 5.83 5.09 23.24
N THR A 250 5.14 4.55 22.24
CA THR A 250 5.76 3.85 21.10
C THR A 250 6.18 4.79 19.98
N PHE A 251 5.44 5.88 19.75
CA PHE A 251 5.70 6.83 18.67
C PHE A 251 6.07 8.24 19.17
N PRO A 252 6.89 9.01 18.45
CA PRO A 252 7.60 8.64 17.22
C PRO A 252 8.57 7.46 17.46
N PRO A 253 8.80 6.62 16.43
CA PRO A 253 9.57 5.39 16.59
C PRO A 253 10.99 5.73 17.03
N ASP A 254 11.58 4.96 17.93
CA ASP A 254 12.95 5.18 18.39
C ASP A 254 13.99 4.88 17.26
N PRO A 255 15.29 5.20 17.46
CA PRO A 255 16.29 5.01 16.41
C PRO A 255 16.38 3.59 15.84
N PHE A 256 16.23 2.56 16.67
CA PHE A 256 16.31 1.16 16.24
C PHE A 256 15.08 0.79 15.41
N MET A 257 13.88 1.13 15.89
CA MET A 257 12.62 0.86 15.18
C MET A 257 12.57 1.56 13.82
N ARG A 258 13.07 2.80 13.75
CA ARG A 258 13.26 3.51 12.48
C ARG A 258 14.25 2.82 11.55
N ALA A 259 15.32 2.22 12.08
CA ALA A 259 16.28 1.48 11.29
C ALA A 259 15.68 0.16 10.78
N ALA A 260 14.88 -0.53 11.60
CA ALA A 260 14.19 -1.76 11.23
C ALA A 260 13.17 -1.55 10.11
N SER A 261 12.31 -0.54 10.25
CA SER A 261 11.38 -0.12 9.21
C SER A 261 12.08 0.23 7.89
N ARG A 262 13.17 1.02 7.93
CA ARG A 262 13.97 1.32 6.74
C ARG A 262 14.60 0.09 6.11
N ALA A 263 15.10 -0.83 6.93
CA ALA A 263 15.68 -2.08 6.44
C ALA A 263 14.64 -2.95 5.75
N THR A 264 13.44 -3.08 6.32
CA THR A 264 12.31 -3.77 5.69
C THR A 264 12.00 -3.19 4.31
N GLN A 265 11.77 -1.87 4.22
CA GLN A 265 11.49 -1.20 2.94
C GLN A 265 12.63 -1.42 1.94
N ARG A 266 13.88 -1.20 2.38
CA ARG A 266 15.07 -1.38 1.55
C ARG A 266 15.12 -2.76 0.88
N LEU A 267 14.76 -3.81 1.62
CA LEU A 267 14.83 -5.20 1.16
C LEU A 267 13.64 -5.62 0.28
N TYR A 268 12.44 -5.09 0.53
CA TYR A 268 11.23 -5.78 0.10
C TYR A 268 10.24 -4.98 -0.74
N TYR A 269 10.12 -3.66 -0.56
CA TYR A 269 9.14 -2.89 -1.33
C TYR A 269 9.69 -1.53 -1.77
N PRO A 270 9.32 -1.08 -2.98
CA PRO A 270 9.93 0.07 -3.60
C PRO A 270 9.66 1.36 -2.82
N GLU A 271 10.68 2.20 -2.73
CA GLU A 271 10.56 3.58 -2.26
C GLU A 271 9.85 4.45 -3.32
N PHE A 272 9.34 5.62 -2.92
CA PHE A 272 8.68 6.54 -3.84
C PHE A 272 9.70 7.25 -4.75
N LEU A 273 9.55 7.06 -6.06
CA LEU A 273 10.37 7.70 -7.07
C LEU A 273 10.37 9.24 -6.97
N PRO A 274 11.40 9.93 -7.48
CA PRO A 274 11.43 11.39 -7.49
C PRO A 274 10.23 12.00 -8.21
N ASP A 275 9.78 13.14 -7.69
CA ASP A 275 8.76 13.99 -8.30
C ASP A 275 9.30 15.42 -8.29
N ALA A 276 9.25 16.09 -9.45
CA ALA A 276 9.69 17.47 -9.59
C ALA A 276 8.90 18.44 -8.70
N ALA A 277 7.65 18.10 -8.36
CA ALA A 277 6.82 18.89 -7.45
C ALA A 277 7.01 18.53 -5.97
N ARG A 278 7.86 17.53 -5.65
CA ARG A 278 8.18 17.11 -4.29
C ARG A 278 9.53 17.72 -3.85
N PRO A 279 9.54 18.62 -2.84
CA PRO A 279 10.79 19.20 -2.33
C PRO A 279 11.77 18.14 -1.81
N LEU A 280 13.06 18.25 -2.18
CA LEU A 280 14.13 17.39 -1.68
C LEU A 280 14.32 17.47 -0.14
N GLY A 281 13.87 18.56 0.47
CA GLY A 281 13.92 18.76 1.93
C GLY A 281 12.82 18.05 2.73
N LEU A 282 11.92 17.30 2.08
CA LEU A 282 10.89 16.53 2.78
C LEU A 282 11.51 15.36 3.54
N GLY A 283 11.01 15.11 4.76
CA GLY A 283 11.49 14.03 5.61
C GLY A 283 11.48 12.67 4.90
N GLY A 284 12.56 11.91 5.01
CA GLY A 284 12.67 10.59 4.36
C GLY A 284 13.08 10.63 2.88
N THR A 285 13.29 11.81 2.29
CA THR A 285 13.83 11.96 0.93
C THR A 285 15.35 11.82 0.93
N ARG A 286 15.87 10.98 0.04
CA ARG A 286 17.29 10.73 -0.20
C ARG A 286 17.87 11.78 -1.16
N VAL A 287 19.20 11.81 -1.29
CA VAL A 287 19.93 12.73 -2.18
C VAL A 287 19.59 12.52 -3.66
N ASP A 288 19.26 11.29 -4.05
CA ASP A 288 18.78 10.91 -5.38
C ASP A 288 17.29 11.26 -5.61
N GLY A 289 16.65 11.90 -4.63
CA GLY A 289 15.26 12.35 -4.69
C GLY A 289 14.23 11.27 -4.39
N VAL A 290 14.63 10.01 -4.19
CA VAL A 290 13.74 8.91 -3.79
C VAL A 290 13.30 9.11 -2.34
N SER A 291 12.02 8.88 -2.01
CA SER A 291 11.48 9.09 -0.67
C SER A 291 10.92 7.84 -0.03
N GLN A 292 11.17 7.69 1.26
CA GLN A 292 10.71 6.56 2.06
C GLN A 292 9.28 6.72 2.59
N ASN A 293 8.81 7.95 2.78
CA ASN A 293 7.63 8.24 3.62
C ASN A 293 6.58 9.11 2.93
N PHE A 294 6.97 9.92 1.94
CA PHE A 294 6.07 10.86 1.28
C PHE A 294 6.20 10.72 -0.24
N GLY A 295 5.12 10.34 -0.90
CA GLY A 295 5.10 9.90 -2.29
C GLY A 295 4.01 10.54 -3.13
N THR A 296 4.18 10.44 -4.44
CA THR A 296 3.18 10.81 -5.43
C THR A 296 3.06 9.72 -6.47
N LEU A 297 1.85 9.26 -6.72
CA LEU A 297 1.50 8.55 -7.94
C LEU A 297 0.92 9.58 -8.89
N ARG A 298 1.56 9.82 -10.04
CA ARG A 298 1.09 10.75 -11.06
C ARG A 298 0.84 10.01 -12.37
N TYR A 299 -0.40 10.06 -12.87
CA TYR A 299 -0.82 9.40 -14.11
C TYR A 299 -1.32 10.43 -15.12
N GLY A 300 -0.38 11.03 -15.86
CA GLY A 300 -0.63 12.17 -16.74
C GLY A 300 -1.34 13.32 -16.02
N ARG A 301 -2.32 13.93 -16.67
CA ARG A 301 -3.24 14.93 -16.09
C ARG A 301 -4.52 14.32 -15.53
N LEU A 302 -4.64 12.99 -15.51
CA LEU A 302 -5.87 12.33 -15.05
C LEU A 302 -5.94 12.30 -13.53
N LEU A 303 -4.95 11.68 -12.89
CA LEU A 303 -4.94 11.44 -11.45
C LEU A 303 -3.59 11.78 -10.83
N GLU A 304 -3.66 12.34 -9.63
CA GLU A 304 -2.56 12.32 -8.67
C GLU A 304 -3.02 11.72 -7.34
N VAL A 305 -2.18 10.87 -6.73
CA VAL A 305 -2.38 10.36 -5.37
C VAL A 305 -1.24 10.83 -4.48
N LEU A 306 -1.55 11.57 -3.42
CA LEU A 306 -0.60 12.01 -2.40
C LEU A 306 -0.53 10.94 -1.31
N LEU A 307 0.62 10.27 -1.19
CA LEU A 307 0.84 9.15 -0.26
C LEU A 307 1.69 9.63 0.91
N TYR A 308 1.23 9.48 2.16
CA TYR A 308 1.99 10.03 3.30
C TYR A 308 1.83 9.29 4.63
N ASP A 309 3.00 8.91 5.16
CA ASP A 309 3.18 8.23 6.44
C ASP A 309 2.85 9.19 7.60
N CYS A 310 1.97 8.73 8.50
CA CYS A 310 1.53 9.51 9.66
C CYS A 310 2.15 9.03 10.98
N ARG A 311 3.25 8.28 10.96
CA ARG A 311 3.86 7.67 12.15
C ARG A 311 5.28 8.11 12.39
N ARG A 312 6.13 8.06 11.37
CA ARG A 312 7.59 8.24 11.52
C ARG A 312 7.98 9.57 12.15
N TRP A 313 7.26 10.60 11.74
CA TRP A 313 7.56 11.99 12.05
C TRP A 313 6.54 12.61 13.03
N MET A 314 5.74 11.76 13.68
CA MET A 314 4.73 12.19 14.63
C MET A 314 5.36 12.97 15.79
N ALA A 315 4.81 14.15 16.09
CA ALA A 315 5.26 15.06 17.11
C ALA A 315 4.27 15.15 18.29
N LEU A 316 4.81 15.07 19.51
CA LEU A 316 4.08 15.13 20.79
C LEU A 316 4.25 16.50 21.47
N HIS A 317 3.77 17.56 20.82
CA HIS A 317 3.97 18.96 21.24
C HIS A 317 2.66 19.71 21.51
N GLY A 318 1.68 19.01 22.06
CA GLY A 318 0.37 19.51 22.44
C GLY A 318 -0.33 20.23 21.28
N PRO A 319 -0.65 21.53 21.41
CA PRO A 319 -1.25 22.33 20.34
C PRO A 319 -0.44 22.40 19.03
N THR A 320 0.88 22.16 19.10
CA THR A 320 1.79 22.15 17.93
C THR A 320 2.23 20.74 17.52
N GLY A 321 1.66 19.70 18.14
CA GLY A 321 1.86 18.32 17.68
C GLY A 321 1.30 18.14 16.27
N ALA A 322 1.90 17.22 15.50
CA ALA A 322 1.52 16.96 14.11
C ALA A 322 1.85 15.51 13.75
N PHE A 323 1.14 14.90 12.80
CA PHE A 323 1.53 13.58 12.28
C PHE A 323 2.59 13.71 11.20
N VAL A 324 2.49 14.76 10.35
CA VAL A 324 3.50 15.10 9.36
C VAL A 324 4.21 16.41 9.71
N PRO A 325 5.51 16.56 9.40
CA PRO A 325 6.22 17.82 9.62
C PRO A 325 5.56 18.99 8.88
N GLN A 326 5.78 20.22 9.37
CA GLN A 326 5.23 21.43 8.76
C GLN A 326 5.60 21.54 7.26
N THR A 327 6.84 21.21 6.89
CA THR A 327 7.27 21.24 5.49
C THR A 327 6.52 20.26 4.61
N THR A 328 6.12 19.10 5.16
CA THR A 328 5.27 18.12 4.49
C THR A 328 3.84 18.61 4.40
N GLU A 329 3.29 19.17 5.48
CA GLU A 329 1.95 19.76 5.46
C GLU A 329 1.85 20.90 4.42
N ASP A 330 2.83 21.80 4.37
CA ASP A 330 2.88 22.90 3.41
C ASP A 330 2.95 22.38 1.97
N TRP A 331 3.66 21.28 1.74
CA TRP A 331 3.68 20.60 0.45
C TRP A 331 2.32 19.99 0.11
N LEU A 332 1.69 19.24 1.02
CA LEU A 332 0.35 18.66 0.82
C LEU A 332 -0.68 19.75 0.52
N LEU A 333 -0.74 20.82 1.32
CA LEU A 333 -1.66 21.94 1.12
C LEU A 333 -1.46 22.59 -0.25
N ARG A 334 -0.20 22.79 -0.68
CA ARG A 334 0.10 23.33 -2.00
C ARG A 334 -0.37 22.40 -3.12
N ARG A 335 -0.12 21.09 -3.03
CA ARG A 335 -0.57 20.11 -4.03
C ARG A 335 -2.10 20.04 -4.09
N ILE A 336 -2.77 20.05 -2.94
CA ILE A 336 -4.23 20.12 -2.84
C ILE A 336 -4.76 21.37 -3.54
N GLN A 337 -4.10 22.52 -3.41
CA GLN A 337 -4.51 23.78 -4.03
C GLN A 337 -4.16 23.89 -5.52
N GLN A 338 -3.21 23.10 -6.03
CA GLN A 338 -2.77 23.15 -7.44
C GLN A 338 -3.75 22.46 -8.40
N GLY A 339 -3.94 23.04 -9.59
CA GLY A 339 -4.94 22.64 -10.61
C GLY A 339 -4.47 21.66 -11.69
N GLU A 340 -3.39 20.91 -11.47
CA GLU A 340 -2.68 20.21 -12.57
C GLU A 340 -3.29 18.88 -13.05
N THR A 341 -4.18 18.25 -12.26
CA THR A 341 -4.93 17.03 -12.62
C THR A 341 -6.44 17.23 -12.59
N ALA A 342 -7.16 16.34 -13.27
CA ALA A 342 -8.62 16.22 -13.12
C ALA A 342 -8.99 15.77 -11.70
N HIS A 343 -8.28 14.78 -11.16
CA HIS A 343 -8.53 14.23 -9.82
C HIS A 343 -7.29 14.26 -8.92
N LEU A 344 -7.53 14.37 -7.62
CA LEU A 344 -6.51 14.27 -6.58
C LEU A 344 -7.06 13.42 -5.44
N ILE A 345 -6.31 12.40 -5.02
CA ILE A 345 -6.62 11.55 -3.87
C ILE A 345 -5.56 11.77 -2.80
N ASN A 346 -5.99 11.98 -1.56
CA ASN A 346 -5.10 11.93 -0.40
C ASN A 346 -5.12 10.51 0.18
N ALA A 347 -3.95 9.93 0.43
CA ALA A 347 -3.79 8.61 1.02
C ALA A 347 -2.86 8.67 2.24
N PRO A 348 -3.33 9.22 3.38
CA PRO A 348 -2.65 9.04 4.66
C PRO A 348 -2.71 7.59 5.11
N SER A 349 -1.71 7.16 5.90
CA SER A 349 -1.78 5.92 6.67
C SER A 349 -2.89 5.99 7.73
N THR A 350 -2.98 7.09 8.48
CA THR A 350 -4.05 7.32 9.47
C THR A 350 -5.34 7.87 8.83
N PRO A 351 -6.50 7.19 8.98
CA PRO A 351 -7.73 7.58 8.30
C PRO A 351 -8.40 8.83 8.89
N PRO A 352 -8.68 9.89 8.10
CA PRO A 352 -9.61 10.94 8.51
C PRO A 352 -11.06 10.40 8.48
N GLY A 353 -11.97 10.96 9.26
CA GLY A 353 -13.38 10.58 9.32
C GLY A 353 -13.70 9.34 10.14
N TRP A 354 -12.69 8.59 10.60
CA TRP A 354 -12.88 7.30 11.26
C TRP A 354 -12.03 7.19 12.52
N SER A 355 -12.59 6.57 13.55
CA SER A 355 -11.87 6.27 14.78
C SER A 355 -12.37 4.99 15.45
N ALA A 356 -11.45 4.31 16.11
CA ALA A 356 -11.70 3.23 17.05
C ALA A 356 -11.21 3.58 18.48
N GLY A 357 -10.99 4.87 18.77
CA GLY A 357 -10.51 5.37 20.07
C GLY A 357 -9.05 5.00 20.39
N LYS A 358 -8.25 4.64 19.39
CA LYS A 358 -6.82 4.26 19.56
C LYS A 358 -5.93 5.50 19.65
N TRP A 359 -4.76 5.40 20.28
CA TRP A 359 -4.00 6.60 20.65
C TRP A 359 -3.58 7.47 19.46
N GLY A 360 -2.94 6.91 18.43
CA GLY A 360 -2.39 7.60 17.27
C GLY A 360 -3.44 7.95 16.20
N GLU A 361 -4.60 8.45 16.60
CA GLU A 361 -5.63 8.96 15.71
C GLU A 361 -5.69 10.49 15.68
N TRP A 362 -6.30 11.03 14.63
CA TRP A 362 -6.60 12.46 14.51
C TRP A 362 -7.50 13.00 15.63
N TYR A 363 -8.16 12.12 16.39
CA TYR A 363 -9.27 12.47 17.29
C TYR A 363 -8.98 12.15 18.75
N GLY A 364 -9.46 13.04 19.62
CA GLY A 364 -9.27 12.98 21.08
C GLY A 364 -10.34 12.16 21.80
N ASP A 365 -11.15 11.39 21.06
CA ASP A 365 -12.10 10.46 21.66
C ASP A 365 -11.44 9.14 22.08
N VAL A 366 -12.04 8.54 23.09
CA VAL A 366 -11.72 7.20 23.58
C VAL A 366 -12.94 6.31 23.44
N GLU A 367 -12.71 5.00 23.42
CA GLU A 367 -13.80 4.05 23.61
C GLU A 367 -14.29 4.07 25.07
N ALA A 368 -15.62 4.10 25.24
CA ALA A 368 -16.29 3.79 26.50
C ALA A 368 -17.66 3.15 26.18
N GLU A 369 -17.91 1.98 26.76
CA GLU A 369 -19.18 1.25 26.63
C GLU A 369 -19.56 0.94 25.16
N GLY A 370 -18.56 0.60 24.34
CA GLY A 370 -18.74 0.27 22.92
C GLY A 370 -19.03 1.48 22.02
N ARG A 371 -18.72 2.69 22.48
CA ARG A 371 -18.94 3.94 21.73
C ARG A 371 -17.78 4.90 21.92
N LEU A 372 -17.59 5.78 20.93
CA LEU A 372 -16.64 6.89 21.06
C LEU A 372 -17.20 7.99 21.98
N THR A 373 -16.34 8.50 22.86
CA THR A 373 -16.66 9.64 23.73
C THR A 373 -15.47 10.56 23.92
N THR A 374 -15.75 11.87 23.97
CA THR A 374 -14.78 12.91 24.34
C THR A 374 -14.94 13.38 25.79
N ALA A 375 -15.86 12.77 26.55
CA ALA A 375 -16.07 13.11 27.96
C ALA A 375 -14.86 12.76 28.85
N ARG A 376 -14.00 11.86 28.37
CA ARG A 376 -12.72 11.51 29.00
C ARG A 376 -11.59 11.99 28.10
N ALA A 377 -10.62 12.67 28.70
CA ALA A 377 -9.42 13.06 27.97
C ALA A 377 -8.65 11.80 27.53
N LYS A 378 -8.34 11.71 26.24
CA LYS A 378 -7.47 10.68 25.67
C LYS A 378 -6.02 10.93 26.14
N PRO A 379 -5.42 10.03 26.92
CA PRO A 379 -4.05 10.22 27.40
C PRO A 379 -3.08 10.41 26.23
N TYR A 380 -2.14 11.33 26.39
CA TYR A 380 -1.07 11.61 25.41
C TYR A 380 -1.56 12.01 23.99
N TRP A 381 -2.84 12.29 23.81
CA TRP A 381 -3.35 12.80 22.55
C TRP A 381 -2.98 14.26 22.35
N GLN A 382 -2.69 14.66 21.11
CA GLN A 382 -2.20 15.99 20.78
C GLN A 382 -3.28 16.78 20.03
N PRO A 383 -3.79 17.90 20.55
CA PRO A 383 -4.77 18.72 19.83
C PRO A 383 -4.25 19.28 18.50
N GLY A 384 -2.93 19.41 18.35
CA GLY A 384 -2.31 19.78 17.08
C GLY A 384 -2.55 18.75 15.95
N TRP A 385 -2.71 17.47 16.27
CA TRP A 385 -3.08 16.44 15.29
C TRP A 385 -4.43 16.76 14.65
N ARG A 386 -5.44 17.07 15.47
CA ARG A 386 -6.76 17.51 14.98
C ARG A 386 -6.68 18.80 14.17
N ALA A 387 -5.86 19.75 14.61
CA ALA A 387 -5.69 21.01 13.88
C ALA A 387 -5.07 20.80 12.48
N GLN A 388 -4.08 19.91 12.35
CA GLN A 388 -3.50 19.53 11.05
C GLN A 388 -4.52 18.82 10.16
N HIS A 389 -5.27 17.86 10.72
CA HIS A 389 -6.39 17.22 10.03
C HIS A 389 -7.38 18.25 9.46
N ASP A 390 -7.84 19.19 10.29
CA ASP A 390 -8.85 20.17 9.91
C ASP A 390 -8.38 21.09 8.78
N ARG A 391 -7.10 21.50 8.80
CA ARG A 391 -6.51 22.30 7.71
C ARG A 391 -6.45 21.53 6.40
N LEU A 392 -6.06 20.26 6.42
CA LEU A 392 -6.02 19.41 5.22
C LEU A 392 -7.43 19.19 4.64
N LEU A 393 -8.42 18.89 5.48
CA LEU A 393 -9.80 18.70 5.04
C LEU A 393 -10.41 19.99 4.48
N ALA A 394 -10.20 21.12 5.15
CA ALA A 394 -10.68 22.42 4.68
C ALA A 394 -10.05 22.81 3.34
N ALA A 395 -8.74 22.58 3.17
CA ALA A 395 -8.05 22.84 1.91
C ALA A 395 -8.60 21.98 0.77
N ALA A 396 -8.88 20.69 1.03
CA ALA A 396 -9.45 19.79 0.03
C ALA A 396 -10.87 20.23 -0.34
N SER A 397 -11.73 20.48 0.65
CA SER A 397 -13.12 20.93 0.42
C SER A 397 -13.20 22.26 -0.33
N ALA A 398 -12.26 23.20 -0.09
CA ALA A 398 -12.23 24.48 -0.79
C ALA A 398 -12.09 24.35 -2.33
N ARG A 399 -11.57 23.23 -2.83
CA ARG A 399 -11.44 22.92 -4.26
C ARG A 399 -12.74 22.40 -4.85
N ARG A 400 -13.72 23.27 -5.05
CA ARG A 400 -15.04 22.92 -5.62
C ARG A 400 -14.99 22.39 -7.06
N ASP A 401 -13.88 22.58 -7.75
CA ASP A 401 -13.61 22.02 -9.07
C ASP A 401 -13.16 20.54 -9.03
N ARG A 402 -12.99 19.96 -7.84
CA ARG A 402 -12.55 18.58 -7.62
C ARG A 402 -13.33 17.88 -6.51
N ILE A 403 -13.27 16.55 -6.54
CA ILE A 403 -13.78 15.70 -5.47
C ILE A 403 -12.71 15.63 -4.35
N PRO A 404 -13.01 16.06 -3.12
CA PRO A 404 -12.08 15.99 -1.99
C PRO A 404 -12.05 14.57 -1.42
N LEU A 405 -11.31 13.66 -2.06
CA LEU A 405 -11.26 12.24 -1.71
C LEU A 405 -10.02 11.89 -0.86
N PHE A 406 -10.27 11.20 0.26
CA PHE A 406 -9.27 10.58 1.13
C PHE A 406 -9.52 9.07 1.19
N ILE A 407 -8.50 8.26 0.93
CA ILE A 407 -8.55 6.79 1.00
C ILE A 407 -7.43 6.30 1.92
N SER A 408 -7.79 5.62 3.01
CA SER A 408 -6.86 5.28 4.09
C SER A 408 -7.02 3.86 4.63
N GLY A 409 -6.04 3.44 5.43
CA GLY A 409 -5.93 2.11 6.01
C GLY A 409 -6.17 2.06 7.52
N ASP A 410 -5.32 1.30 8.23
CA ASP A 410 -5.15 1.26 9.69
C ASP A 410 -6.28 0.54 10.48
N LEU A 411 -7.55 0.82 10.18
CA LEU A 411 -8.66 0.39 11.04
C LEU A 411 -9.23 -1.00 10.73
N HIS A 412 -8.53 -1.81 9.93
CA HIS A 412 -8.95 -3.18 9.60
C HIS A 412 -10.40 -3.28 9.04
N ALA A 413 -10.83 -2.27 8.28
CA ALA A 413 -12.21 -2.16 7.84
C ALA A 413 -12.37 -1.54 6.44
N SER A 414 -13.57 -1.69 5.88
CA SER A 414 -14.06 -0.93 4.72
C SER A 414 -15.15 0.04 5.17
N GLY A 415 -15.19 1.26 4.63
CA GLY A 415 -16.14 2.30 5.05
C GLY A 415 -16.17 3.45 4.07
N GLU A 416 -17.30 4.15 3.98
CA GLU A 416 -17.42 5.41 3.22
C GLU A 416 -18.30 6.41 3.96
N THR A 417 -17.78 7.64 4.10
CA THR A 417 -18.51 8.74 4.75
C THR A 417 -18.25 10.07 4.05
N ARG A 418 -19.19 11.01 4.20
CA ARG A 418 -19.08 12.40 3.72
C ARG A 418 -19.02 13.34 4.90
N ILE A 419 -17.90 14.03 5.05
CA ILE A 419 -17.67 14.99 6.14
C ILE A 419 -18.14 16.36 5.67
N ALA A 420 -19.30 16.80 6.18
CA ALA A 420 -19.88 18.11 5.89
C ALA A 420 -19.41 19.20 6.86
N ARG A 421 -18.83 18.83 8.02
CA ARG A 421 -18.23 19.77 8.96
C ARG A 421 -17.10 19.11 9.73
N SER A 422 -16.00 19.84 9.94
CA SER A 422 -14.96 19.47 10.91
C SER A 422 -14.63 20.64 11.83
N GLY A 423 -14.94 20.49 13.12
CA GLY A 423 -14.75 21.58 14.08
C GLY A 423 -15.52 22.84 13.65
N ALA A 424 -14.80 23.95 13.45
CA ALA A 424 -15.36 25.22 12.99
C ALA A 424 -15.47 25.33 11.45
N HIS A 425 -14.94 24.37 10.69
CA HIS A 425 -14.92 24.42 9.23
C HIS A 425 -16.20 23.81 8.66
N ASP A 426 -16.99 24.63 7.96
CA ASP A 426 -18.11 24.19 7.13
C ASP A 426 -17.58 23.69 5.79
N LEU A 427 -17.80 22.39 5.53
CA LEU A 427 -17.39 21.69 4.33
C LEU A 427 -18.60 21.32 3.44
N SER A 428 -19.82 21.73 3.82
CA SER A 428 -21.07 21.28 3.22
C SER A 428 -21.21 21.61 1.72
N ALA A 429 -20.53 22.67 1.25
CA ALA A 429 -20.51 23.05 -0.15
C ALA A 429 -19.69 22.09 -1.05
N ASN A 430 -18.78 21.31 -0.45
CA ASN A 430 -18.01 20.27 -1.12
C ASN A 430 -17.52 19.26 -0.06
N PRO A 431 -18.40 18.37 0.43
CA PRO A 431 -18.09 17.51 1.57
C PRO A 431 -16.93 16.58 1.27
N VAL A 432 -16.02 16.42 2.24
CA VAL A 432 -14.87 15.49 2.10
C VAL A 432 -15.38 14.07 2.05
N VAL A 433 -14.95 13.32 1.04
CA VAL A 433 -15.20 11.88 0.91
C VAL A 433 -14.08 11.15 1.65
N SER A 434 -14.41 10.45 2.72
CA SER A 434 -13.44 9.62 3.44
C SER A 434 -13.79 8.15 3.29
N VAL A 435 -12.78 7.36 2.90
CA VAL A 435 -12.89 5.94 2.59
C VAL A 435 -11.86 5.14 3.38
N LEU A 436 -12.32 4.06 4.01
CA LEU A 436 -11.44 2.98 4.46
C LEU A 436 -11.33 1.96 3.33
N SER A 437 -10.11 1.66 2.87
CA SER A 437 -9.86 0.91 1.64
C SER A 437 -10.22 -0.58 1.69
N GLY A 438 -10.44 -1.13 2.89
CA GLY A 438 -10.48 -2.57 3.12
C GLY A 438 -9.11 -3.15 3.48
N THR A 439 -9.13 -4.30 4.15
CA THR A 439 -7.98 -5.00 4.73
C THR A 439 -7.83 -6.40 4.15
N LEU A 440 -6.60 -6.88 3.92
CA LEU A 440 -6.42 -8.27 3.48
C LEU A 440 -6.24 -9.27 4.63
N GLY A 441 -5.71 -8.82 5.78
CA GLY A 441 -5.11 -9.70 6.79
C GLY A 441 -5.85 -9.81 8.13
N THR A 442 -7.06 -9.32 8.24
CA THR A 442 -7.82 -9.30 9.51
C THR A 442 -8.37 -10.67 9.88
N ALA A 443 -8.04 -11.14 11.10
CA ALA A 443 -8.60 -12.39 11.65
C ALA A 443 -9.74 -12.13 12.64
N GLY A 444 -10.51 -13.20 12.92
CA GLY A 444 -11.47 -13.22 14.01
C GLY A 444 -12.57 -12.15 13.90
N ALA A 445 -12.80 -11.43 15.00
CA ALA A 445 -13.88 -10.45 15.10
C ALA A 445 -13.62 -9.14 14.32
N GLY A 446 -12.38 -8.88 13.86
CA GLY A 446 -11.92 -7.54 13.53
C GLY A 446 -11.13 -6.93 14.68
N TRP A 447 -10.21 -6.01 14.39
CA TRP A 447 -9.36 -5.41 15.43
C TRP A 447 -10.17 -4.57 16.42
N ALA A 448 -10.99 -3.64 15.93
CA ALA A 448 -11.76 -2.75 16.80
C ALA A 448 -12.79 -3.58 17.59
N SER A 449 -13.51 -4.50 16.95
CA SER A 449 -14.44 -5.37 17.67
C SER A 449 -13.74 -6.21 18.74
N ALA A 450 -12.56 -6.78 18.46
CA ALA A 450 -11.84 -7.62 19.41
C ALA A 450 -11.22 -6.84 20.58
N PHE A 451 -10.65 -5.67 20.32
CA PHE A 451 -9.88 -4.91 21.32
C PHE A 451 -10.66 -3.77 21.97
N ARG A 452 -11.76 -3.32 21.35
CA ARG A 452 -12.58 -2.18 21.77
C ARG A 452 -14.05 -2.52 21.97
N GLY A 453 -14.51 -3.72 21.56
CA GLY A 453 -15.93 -4.08 21.64
C GLY A 453 -16.83 -3.23 20.74
N MET A 454 -16.26 -2.58 19.73
CA MET A 454 -16.98 -1.73 18.77
C MET A 454 -16.30 -1.75 17.41
N VAL A 455 -17.07 -1.49 16.35
CA VAL A 455 -16.51 -1.21 15.01
C VAL A 455 -15.98 0.23 14.96
N PRO A 456 -15.12 0.59 13.99
CA PRO A 456 -14.77 1.99 13.76
C PRO A 456 -16.01 2.86 13.54
N GLN A 457 -16.02 4.05 14.10
CA GLN A 457 -17.15 4.99 14.08
C GLN A 457 -16.71 6.37 13.61
N ALA A 458 -17.68 7.19 13.22
CA ALA A 458 -17.47 8.60 13.05
C ALA A 458 -17.04 9.27 14.38
N PRO A 459 -15.90 9.96 14.42
CA PRO A 459 -15.35 10.55 15.64
C PRO A 459 -16.08 11.82 16.06
N GLY A 460 -15.82 12.24 17.30
CA GLY A 460 -16.41 13.44 17.88
C GLY A 460 -16.00 14.72 17.14
N GLY A 461 -16.97 15.63 16.99
CA GLY A 461 -16.72 16.96 16.40
C GLY A 461 -16.69 16.98 14.87
N LEU A 462 -17.14 15.91 14.22
CA LEU A 462 -17.49 15.91 12.80
C LEU A 462 -19.01 15.93 12.60
N VAL A 463 -19.47 16.49 11.49
CA VAL A 463 -20.81 16.19 10.96
C VAL A 463 -20.59 15.35 9.73
N VAL A 464 -21.05 14.11 9.79
CA VAL A 464 -20.86 13.14 8.74
C VAL A 464 -22.19 12.60 8.24
N ASP A 465 -22.24 12.32 6.94
CA ASP A 465 -23.24 11.48 6.31
C ASP A 465 -22.58 10.14 5.96
N GLU A 466 -22.86 9.12 6.77
CA GLU A 466 -22.31 7.78 6.57
C GLU A 466 -22.99 7.13 5.37
N THR A 467 -22.23 7.03 4.28
CA THR A 467 -22.69 6.37 3.06
C THR A 467 -22.84 4.86 3.28
N PHE A 468 -21.92 4.27 4.05
CA PHE A 468 -22.12 3.02 4.76
C PHE A 468 -21.17 2.94 5.97
N PRO A 469 -21.57 2.30 7.07
CA PRO A 469 -20.75 2.20 8.27
C PRO A 469 -19.52 1.32 8.05
N ALA A 470 -18.52 1.45 8.91
CA ALA A 470 -17.34 0.60 8.86
C ALA A 470 -17.71 -0.89 9.00
N ARG A 471 -17.13 -1.71 8.13
CA ARG A 471 -17.26 -3.17 8.11
C ARG A 471 -15.90 -3.80 8.33
N GLU A 472 -15.74 -4.51 9.46
CA GLU A 472 -14.55 -5.29 9.77
C GLU A 472 -14.59 -6.65 9.04
N GLU A 473 -14.47 -6.56 7.72
CA GLU A 473 -14.44 -7.68 6.78
C GLU A 473 -13.19 -7.53 5.91
N ASN A 474 -12.57 -8.66 5.54
CA ASN A 474 -11.42 -8.60 4.65
C ASN A 474 -11.87 -8.24 3.24
N GLY A 475 -11.08 -7.48 2.51
CA GLY A 475 -11.52 -6.87 1.28
C GLY A 475 -10.53 -5.86 0.73
N PHE A 476 -10.95 -5.21 -0.33
CA PHE A 476 -10.18 -4.19 -1.05
C PHE A 476 -11.12 -3.27 -1.81
N THR A 477 -10.59 -2.15 -2.29
CA THR A 477 -11.33 -1.17 -3.09
C THR A 477 -10.69 -1.02 -4.46
N ILE A 478 -11.49 -1.09 -5.51
CA ILE A 478 -11.08 -0.73 -6.87
C ILE A 478 -11.63 0.66 -7.19
N VAL A 479 -10.76 1.55 -7.67
CA VAL A 479 -11.10 2.92 -8.09
C VAL A 479 -10.87 3.03 -9.59
N ASP A 480 -11.95 3.11 -10.36
CA ASP A 480 -11.92 3.41 -11.78
C ASP A 480 -12.01 4.93 -11.98
N VAL A 481 -11.03 5.52 -12.64
CA VAL A 481 -10.90 6.98 -12.82
C VAL A 481 -11.05 7.32 -14.30
N THR A 482 -11.91 8.29 -14.61
CA THR A 482 -12.08 8.92 -15.92
C THR A 482 -11.88 10.44 -15.77
N PRO A 483 -11.73 11.24 -16.84
CA PRO A 483 -11.62 12.69 -16.70
C PRO A 483 -12.83 13.32 -15.98
N GLU A 484 -14.00 12.68 -16.03
CA GLU A 484 -15.25 13.21 -15.51
C GLU A 484 -15.54 12.76 -14.07
N ASP A 485 -15.22 11.52 -13.74
CA ASP A 485 -15.64 10.88 -12.49
C ASP A 485 -14.65 9.84 -11.95
N MET A 486 -14.86 9.45 -10.69
CA MET A 486 -14.22 8.32 -10.05
C MET A 486 -15.30 7.34 -9.58
N THR A 487 -15.17 6.05 -9.91
CA THR A 487 -16.09 4.99 -9.47
C THR A 487 -15.37 4.05 -8.52
N LEU A 488 -15.85 3.99 -7.27
CA LEU A 488 -15.29 3.16 -6.20
C LEU A 488 -16.13 1.89 -6.07
N ARG A 489 -15.47 0.73 -6.16
CA ARG A 489 -16.08 -0.60 -6.01
C ARG A 489 -15.48 -1.28 -4.79
N TYR A 490 -16.33 -1.63 -3.85
CA TYR A 490 -15.93 -2.19 -2.55
C TYR A 490 -16.21 -3.69 -2.52
N PHE A 491 -15.20 -4.47 -2.15
CA PHE A 491 -15.27 -5.92 -2.07
C PHE A 491 -15.02 -6.35 -0.63
N THR A 492 -15.83 -7.26 -0.11
CA THR A 492 -15.61 -7.85 1.20
C THR A 492 -15.85 -9.34 1.22
N TRP A 493 -15.16 -10.01 2.13
CA TRP A 493 -15.23 -11.42 2.42
C TRP A 493 -15.03 -11.60 3.92
N ARG A 494 -15.95 -12.34 4.55
CA ARG A 494 -15.86 -12.67 5.97
C ARG A 494 -16.47 -14.03 6.25
N HIS A 495 -15.66 -14.94 6.78
CA HIS A 495 -16.06 -16.27 7.30
C HIS A 495 -16.87 -17.16 6.34
N ALA A 496 -16.93 -16.83 5.04
CA ALA A 496 -17.46 -17.72 4.01
C ALA A 496 -16.44 -18.81 3.67
N ALA A 497 -16.82 -19.77 2.83
CA ALA A 497 -15.86 -20.73 2.29
C ALA A 497 -14.72 -19.99 1.57
N PRO A 498 -13.46 -20.45 1.68
CA PRO A 498 -12.32 -19.86 0.97
C PRO A 498 -12.56 -19.68 -0.54
N GLU A 499 -13.32 -20.58 -1.17
CA GLU A 499 -13.66 -20.57 -2.60
C GLU A 499 -14.55 -19.40 -3.00
N ALA A 500 -15.28 -18.80 -2.05
CA ALA A 500 -16.08 -17.62 -2.31
C ALA A 500 -15.22 -16.38 -2.62
N ILE A 501 -13.92 -16.40 -2.26
CA ILE A 501 -13.01 -15.30 -2.58
C ILE A 501 -12.85 -15.14 -4.11
N ASP A 502 -12.79 -16.26 -4.83
CA ASP A 502 -12.45 -16.26 -6.26
C ASP A 502 -13.55 -15.63 -7.12
N THR A 503 -14.76 -15.48 -6.58
CA THR A 503 -15.94 -14.93 -7.27
C THR A 503 -16.50 -13.68 -6.60
N LEU A 504 -15.73 -13.01 -5.72
CA LEU A 504 -16.19 -11.80 -5.03
C LEU A 504 -16.61 -10.71 -6.01
N GLU A 505 -17.86 -10.29 -5.94
CA GLU A 505 -18.39 -9.13 -6.63
C GLU A 505 -18.48 -7.93 -5.68
N PRO A 506 -18.49 -6.68 -6.18
CA PRO A 506 -18.54 -5.54 -5.30
C PRO A 506 -19.88 -5.51 -4.58
N PHE A 507 -19.86 -5.48 -3.24
CA PHE A 507 -21.09 -5.34 -2.45
C PHE A 507 -21.67 -3.92 -2.56
N ARG A 508 -20.82 -2.95 -2.94
CA ARG A 508 -21.21 -1.56 -3.17
C ARG A 508 -20.38 -0.95 -4.29
N THR A 509 -21.04 -0.12 -5.09
CA THR A 509 -20.40 0.78 -6.05
C THR A 509 -20.84 2.21 -5.79
N THR A 510 -19.90 3.12 -5.61
CA THR A 510 -20.15 4.55 -5.44
C THR A 510 -19.54 5.30 -6.62
N LYS A 511 -20.36 6.07 -7.35
CA LYS A 511 -19.88 6.99 -8.38
C LYS A 511 -19.70 8.39 -7.80
N LEU A 512 -18.50 8.94 -7.92
CA LEU A 512 -18.13 10.28 -7.51
C LEU A 512 -17.99 11.16 -8.75
N ALA A 513 -18.85 12.14 -8.91
CA ALA A 513 -18.76 13.14 -9.96
C ALA A 513 -18.67 14.52 -9.32
N ARG A 514 -18.08 15.47 -10.05
CA ARG A 514 -18.11 16.89 -9.68
C ARG A 514 -19.56 17.38 -9.71
N ALA A 515 -19.91 18.23 -8.74
CA ALA A 515 -21.26 18.81 -8.63
C ALA A 515 -21.59 19.77 -9.78
#